data_AF-A0A914P0J4-F1
#
_entry.id   AF-A0A914P0J4-F1
#
_cell.length_a   1.000
_cell.length_b   1.000
_cell.length_c   1.000
_cell.angle_alpha   90.00
_cell.angle_beta   90.00
_cell.angle_gamma   90.00
#
_symmetry.space_group_name_H-M   'P 1'
#
loop_
_entity.id
_entity.type
_entity.pdbx_description
1 polymer ?
#
loop_
_entity_poly.entity_id
_entity_poly.type
_entity_poly.pdbx_seq_one_letter_code
_entity_poly.pdbx_strand_id
1 'polypeptide(L)'
;MIEENKSKWSNFGNWTECTESCGGCGIRWRNRECLKKKDECNCIGQNREEEVCNLNVCIYPKQPTCCGQRFPASVNGTFSCAILPKFNIAY
;
A
#
# COMPACT_ATOMS: atom_id res chain seq x y z
N MET A 1 -26.06 -28.01 -5.85
CA MET A 1 -25.46 -26.68 -5.62
C MET A 1 -25.30 -26.53 -4.11
N ILE A 2 -24.13 -26.87 -3.54
CA ILE A 2 -23.86 -26.65 -2.11
C ILE A 2 -22.81 -25.54 -2.06
N GLU A 3 -23.28 -24.30 -1.91
CA GLU A 3 -22.45 -23.29 -1.25
C GLU A 3 -22.64 -23.44 0.27
N GLU A 4 -21.76 -22.81 1.04
CA GLU A 4 -21.87 -22.62 2.51
C GLU A 4 -21.07 -23.54 3.44
N ASN A 5 -19.76 -23.69 3.18
CA ASN A 5 -18.81 -23.78 4.29
C ASN A 5 -17.50 -23.02 4.04
N LYS A 6 -17.57 -21.91 3.29
CA LYS A 6 -16.47 -20.94 3.25
C LYS A 6 -16.62 -19.99 4.42
N SER A 7 -15.63 -19.97 5.31
CA SER A 7 -15.53 -18.93 6.33
C SER A 7 -15.43 -17.56 5.65
N LYS A 8 -16.10 -16.57 6.23
CA LYS A 8 -16.19 -15.22 5.69
C LYS A 8 -15.22 -14.30 6.44
N TRP A 9 -14.49 -13.48 5.68
CA TRP A 9 -13.72 -12.39 6.25
C TRP A 9 -14.65 -11.29 6.77
N SER A 10 -14.25 -10.61 7.85
CA SER A 10 -14.78 -9.31 8.20
C SER A 10 -14.44 -8.29 7.11
N ASN A 11 -15.07 -7.12 7.19
CA ASN A 11 -14.52 -5.96 6.50
C ASN A 11 -13.11 -5.68 7.04
N PHE A 12 -12.25 -5.12 6.20
CA PHE A 12 -11.00 -4.59 6.68
C PHE A 12 -11.26 -3.45 7.66
N GLY A 13 -10.46 -3.41 8.72
CA GLY A 13 -10.40 -2.29 9.62
C GLY A 13 -9.78 -1.06 8.95
N ASN A 14 -9.60 -0.02 9.75
CA ASN A 14 -8.94 1.19 9.29
C ASN A 14 -7.46 0.93 8.96
N TRP A 15 -6.94 1.71 8.03
CA TRP A 15 -5.51 1.79 7.79
C TRP A 15 -4.79 2.33 9.03
N THR A 16 -3.61 1.81 9.32
CA THR A 16 -2.69 2.43 10.27
C THR A 16 -2.26 3.80 9.76
N GLU A 17 -1.68 4.58 10.65
CA GLU A 17 -0.86 5.71 10.24
C GLU A 17 0.29 5.24 9.35
N CYS A 18 0.67 6.11 8.43
CA CYS A 18 1.79 5.86 7.55
C CYS A 18 3.09 5.93 8.35
N THR A 19 4.02 4.98 8.16
CA THR A 19 5.30 4.97 8.90
C THR A 19 6.19 6.17 8.60
N GLU A 20 5.96 6.86 7.49
CA GLU A 20 6.73 8.03 7.07
C GLU A 20 5.79 9.11 6.57
N SER A 21 6.13 10.38 6.77
CA SER A 21 5.31 11.52 6.35
C SER A 21 5.55 11.99 4.91
N CYS A 22 6.62 11.52 4.24
CA CYS A 22 6.99 11.92 2.88
C CYS A 22 7.98 10.94 2.21
N GLY A 23 8.22 11.16 0.92
CA GLY A 23 9.21 10.47 0.09
C GLY A 23 8.70 9.16 -0.54
N GLY A 24 7.42 8.83 -0.36
CA GLY A 24 6.87 7.55 -0.82
C GLY A 24 7.59 6.35 -0.22
N CYS A 25 8.14 6.51 0.98
CA CYS A 25 8.86 5.50 1.75
C CYS A 25 7.96 4.85 2.80
N GLY A 26 6.86 5.51 3.14
CA GLY A 26 5.98 5.06 4.21
C GLY A 26 5.12 3.90 3.77
N ILE A 27 4.86 2.99 4.69
CA ILE A 27 3.94 1.88 4.52
C ILE A 27 2.82 2.07 5.53
N ARG A 28 1.60 1.72 5.14
CA ARG A 28 0.48 1.54 6.07
C ARG A 28 -0.18 0.21 5.79
N TRP A 29 -0.81 -0.34 6.81
CA TRP A 29 -1.51 -1.62 6.68
C TRP A 29 -2.88 -1.58 7.34
N ARG A 30 -3.73 -2.50 6.93
CA ARG A 30 -5.01 -2.78 7.59
C ARG A 30 -5.21 -4.27 7.70
N ASN A 31 -5.94 -4.67 8.74
CA ASN A 31 -6.22 -6.07 9.01
C ASN A 31 -7.72 -6.35 8.91
N ARG A 32 -8.06 -7.61 8.62
CA ARG A 32 -9.40 -8.16 8.71
C ARG A 32 -9.34 -9.46 9.49
N GLU A 33 -10.45 -9.83 10.10
CA GLU A 33 -10.55 -11.03 10.92
C GLU A 33 -11.45 -12.05 10.27
N CYS A 34 -11.17 -13.32 10.57
CA CYS A 34 -12.05 -14.39 10.16
C CYS A 34 -13.26 -14.42 11.09
N LEU A 35 -14.47 -14.41 10.53
CA LEU A 35 -15.70 -14.40 11.35
C LEU A 35 -16.02 -15.78 11.95
N LYS A 36 -15.22 -16.81 11.64
CA LYS A 36 -15.28 -18.16 12.22
C LYS A 36 -14.18 -18.32 13.27
N LYS A 37 -14.33 -19.35 14.12
CA LYS A 37 -13.28 -19.74 15.08
C LYS A 37 -11.98 -20.02 14.33
N LYS A 38 -10.85 -19.74 14.99
CA LYS A 38 -9.51 -19.83 14.38
C LYS A 38 -9.24 -21.21 13.75
N ASP A 39 -9.69 -22.27 14.41
CA ASP A 39 -9.50 -23.66 13.96
C ASP A 39 -10.43 -24.09 12.80
N GLU A 40 -11.46 -23.29 12.51
CA GLU A 40 -12.43 -23.50 11.41
C GLU A 40 -12.28 -22.45 10.31
N CYS A 41 -11.23 -21.62 10.38
CA CYS A 41 -11.04 -20.53 9.45
C CYS A 41 -10.36 -20.99 8.15
N ASN A 42 -11.17 -21.24 7.13
CA ASN A 42 -10.75 -21.61 5.78
C ASN A 42 -10.87 -20.42 4.80
N CYS A 43 -10.62 -19.20 5.26
CA CYS A 43 -10.79 -18.02 4.43
C CYS A 43 -9.66 -17.93 3.39
N ILE A 44 -10.01 -17.72 2.12
CA ILE A 44 -9.01 -17.57 1.05
C ILE A 44 -8.51 -16.13 1.02
N GLY A 45 -7.19 -15.96 0.89
CA GLY A 45 -6.51 -14.66 0.84
C GLY A 45 -5.88 -14.26 2.18
N GLN A 46 -5.16 -13.14 2.19
CA GLN A 46 -4.44 -12.67 3.38
C GLN A 46 -5.36 -11.94 4.37
N ASN A 47 -5.03 -12.00 5.66
CA ASN A 47 -5.70 -11.23 6.71
C ASN A 47 -5.20 -9.78 6.82
N ARG A 48 -4.09 -9.47 6.14
CA ARG A 48 -3.41 -8.18 6.16
C ARG A 48 -3.23 -7.67 4.74
N GLU A 49 -3.45 -6.37 4.57
CA GLU A 49 -3.20 -5.63 3.34
C GLU A 49 -2.23 -4.49 3.65
N GLU A 50 -1.26 -4.27 2.77
CA GLU A 50 -0.26 -3.22 2.89
C GLU A 50 -0.27 -2.34 1.64
N GLU A 51 0.01 -1.05 1.82
CA GLU A 51 0.26 -0.14 0.72
C GLU A 51 1.29 0.93 1.06
N VAL A 52 1.90 1.49 0.01
CA VAL A 52 2.78 2.66 0.14
C VAL A 52 1.93 3.91 0.28
N CYS A 53 2.34 4.80 1.17
CA CYS A 53 1.66 6.05 1.48
C CYS A 53 2.63 7.24 1.48
N ASN A 54 2.05 8.44 1.56
CA ASN A 54 2.78 9.71 1.61
C ASN A 54 3.82 9.88 0.48
N LEU A 55 3.29 9.84 -0.74
CA LEU A 55 4.07 9.98 -1.99
C LEU A 55 4.60 11.39 -2.22
N ASN A 56 4.21 12.40 -1.46
CA ASN A 56 4.76 13.75 -1.61
C ASN A 56 6.28 13.75 -1.34
N VAL A 57 7.04 14.57 -2.07
CA VAL A 57 8.48 14.71 -1.81
C VAL A 57 8.72 15.33 -0.43
N CYS A 58 9.82 14.97 0.22
CA CYS A 58 10.23 15.63 1.46
C CYS A 58 10.78 17.02 1.16
N ILE A 59 10.37 18.02 1.96
CA ILE A 59 10.84 19.41 1.83
C ILE A 59 12.20 19.66 2.51
N TYR A 60 12.68 18.68 3.27
CA TYR A 60 14.02 18.65 3.86
C TYR A 60 14.92 17.71 3.06
N PRO A 61 16.25 17.83 3.15
CA PRO A 61 17.18 16.94 2.46
C PRO A 61 17.02 15.49 2.97
N LYS A 62 16.26 14.70 2.24
CA LYS A 62 16.19 13.23 2.33
C LYS A 62 16.87 12.66 1.09
N GLN A 63 17.93 11.87 1.27
CA GLN A 63 18.67 11.25 0.17
C GLN A 63 18.61 9.72 0.29
N PRO A 64 17.99 9.02 -0.68
CA PRO A 64 17.27 9.55 -1.84
C PRO A 64 15.93 10.21 -1.46
N THR A 65 15.47 11.19 -2.24
CA THR A 65 14.19 11.91 -1.99
C THR A 65 12.98 11.00 -2.09
N CYS A 66 13.06 9.99 -2.96
CA CYS A 66 12.01 9.03 -3.23
C CYS A 66 12.52 7.61 -3.01
N CYS A 67 11.70 6.75 -2.41
CA CYS A 67 12.06 5.36 -2.13
C CYS A 67 11.70 4.38 -3.25
N GLY A 68 12.54 3.35 -3.40
CA GLY A 68 12.37 2.28 -4.39
C GLY A 68 12.63 2.76 -5.81
N GLN A 69 11.71 2.46 -6.73
CA GLN A 69 11.81 2.83 -8.15
C GLN A 69 11.08 4.15 -8.48
N ARG A 70 10.83 4.98 -7.47
CA ARG A 70 10.13 6.26 -7.63
C ARG A 70 11.13 7.37 -7.87
N PHE A 71 10.75 8.31 -8.73
CA PHE A 71 11.50 9.53 -9.00
C PHE A 71 10.64 10.75 -8.66
N PRO A 72 11.26 11.88 -8.26
CA PRO A 72 10.54 13.13 -8.11
C PRO A 72 9.92 13.52 -9.47
N ALA A 73 8.60 13.70 -9.51
CA ALA A 73 7.86 14.09 -10.69
C ALA A 73 6.76 15.09 -10.32
N SER A 74 6.31 15.87 -11.30
CA SER A 74 5.11 16.71 -11.12
C SER A 74 3.87 15.89 -11.43
N VAL A 75 3.02 15.65 -10.44
CA VAL A 75 1.74 14.94 -10.56
C VAL A 75 0.63 15.89 -10.13
N ASN A 76 -0.28 16.24 -11.04
CA ASN A 76 -1.36 17.20 -10.81
C ASN A 76 -0.88 18.53 -10.20
N GLY A 77 0.28 19.03 -10.65
CA GLY A 77 0.85 20.30 -10.17
C GLY A 77 1.57 20.23 -8.83
N THR A 78 1.71 19.04 -8.22
CA THR A 78 2.44 18.82 -6.97
C THR A 78 3.66 17.92 -7.20
N PHE A 79 4.79 18.25 -6.57
CA PHE A 79 5.96 17.37 -6.59
C PHE A 79 5.71 16.12 -5.74
N SER A 80 5.66 14.97 -6.43
CA SER A 80 5.37 13.67 -5.84
C SER A 80 6.33 12.61 -6.37
N CYS A 81 6.62 11.62 -5.55
CA CYS A 81 7.36 10.42 -5.88
C CYS A 81 6.47 9.49 -6.73
N ALA A 82 6.73 9.47 -8.03
CA ALA A 82 6.00 8.65 -8.99
C ALA A 82 6.93 7.62 -9.65
N ILE A 83 6.36 6.48 -10.02
CA ILE A 83 7.04 5.57 -10.93
C ILE A 83 6.84 6.14 -12.33
N LEU A 84 7.93 6.58 -12.94
CA LEU A 84 7.89 7.01 -14.33
C LEU A 84 7.82 5.75 -15.19
N PRO A 85 6.91 5.66 -16.18
CA PRO A 85 7.01 4.62 -17.20
C PRO A 85 8.42 4.73 -17.77
N LYS A 86 9.14 3.60 -17.84
CA LYS A 86 10.52 3.54 -18.37
C LYS A 86 10.62 4.53 -19.52
N PHE A 87 11.48 5.54 -19.39
CA PHE A 87 11.77 6.44 -20.50
C PHE A 87 11.98 5.54 -21.71
N ASN A 88 11.05 5.59 -22.66
CA ASN A 88 11.23 4.92 -23.93
C ASN A 88 12.27 5.80 -24.63
N ILE A 89 13.54 5.57 -24.28
CA ILE A 89 14.66 6.21 -24.94
C ILE A 89 14.67 5.56 -26.32
N ALA A 90 13.93 6.17 -27.24
CA ALA A 90 14.13 5.95 -28.66
C ALA A 90 15.54 6.47 -28.96
N TYR A 91 16.50 5.54 -29.01
CA TYR A 91 17.77 5.74 -29.69
C TYR A 91 17.57 5.60 -31.19
#